data_AF-A0A843FEK9-F1
#
_entry.id   AF-A0A843FEK9-F1
#
_cell.length_a   1.000
_cell.length_b   1.000
_cell.length_c   1.000
_cell.angle_alpha   90.00
_cell.angle_beta   90.00
_cell.angle_gamma   90.00
#
_symmetry.space_group_name_H-M   'P 1'
#
loop_
_entity.id
_entity.type
_entity.pdbx_description
1 polymer ?
#
loop_
_entity_poly.entity_id
_entity_poly.type
_entity_poly.pdbx_seq_one_letter_code
_entity_poly.pdbx_strand_id
1 'polypeptide(L)'
;MIKLFNWNVKLWAIVLALIVVLAGTGFALSDRTNADDTSIVLARANTEGSGIFGDEPGMAVLEDGHMVLVKEKWGGKVIATPGPTSIQYMIIKEQLLSVGLTVKAYDNTNPPGTNEVQLKDVGVGLMAAEFTAGTIDGGIAWEPIYSDILDNAPGAYNVCMTNQLEGQLGHACCMVVANSNFLNDNSEATVRFLAAYCDAVDFINNAKFLGPGSDEYKELMKSCKVLLNGYDNEVIEEALANVTYTYNLTNFEDEYVDLIHAYQESGVIPRNAMDTIGQTPEQFAKSHIDGTYLNNAKSISKVEYKPVTIRVAYLGADIHQLALQVAKDLGYFADYGIEIENVGPFAAGGAVLDAILTGEADIGFAGAPPTVMKTVNLAAS
;
A
#
# COMPACT_ATOMS: atom_id res chain seq x y z
N MET A 1 63.59 13.05 -0.72
CA MET A 1 62.85 12.01 -1.48
C MET A 1 62.88 10.77 -0.60
N ILE A 2 61.82 10.33 0.06
CA ILE A 2 60.52 9.87 -0.45
C ILE A 2 59.49 10.01 0.70
N LYS A 3 58.34 10.64 0.45
CA LYS A 3 57.10 10.44 1.24
C LYS A 3 56.06 9.93 0.26
N LEU A 4 55.80 8.63 0.29
CA LEU A 4 54.73 8.00 -0.49
C LEU A 4 53.68 7.47 0.48
N PHE A 5 52.43 7.79 0.13
CA PHE A 5 51.20 7.04 0.39
C PHE A 5 50.76 6.82 1.84
N ASN A 6 49.74 7.60 2.24
CA ASN A 6 48.86 7.23 3.36
C ASN A 6 47.37 7.50 3.07
N TRP A 7 46.96 7.33 1.80
CA TRP A 7 45.61 7.68 1.34
C TRP A 7 44.70 6.50 0.94
N ASN A 8 45.11 5.25 1.16
CA ASN A 8 44.33 4.08 0.74
C ASN A 8 43.72 3.23 1.85
N VAL A 9 44.15 3.33 3.12
CA VAL A 9 43.69 2.37 4.14
C VAL A 9 42.23 2.61 4.56
N LYS A 10 41.75 3.86 4.56
CA LYS A 10 40.37 4.18 4.94
C LYS A 10 39.34 3.83 3.86
N LEU A 11 39.69 3.95 2.58
CA LEU A 11 38.79 3.61 1.47
C LEU A 11 38.58 2.08 1.38
N TRP A 12 39.66 1.31 1.49
CA TRP A 12 39.58 -0.16 1.49
C TRP A 12 38.89 -0.72 2.73
N ALA A 13 38.99 -0.06 3.90
CA ALA A 13 38.25 -0.46 5.10
C ALA A 13 36.73 -0.28 4.96
N ILE A 14 36.28 0.78 4.27
CA ILE A 14 34.85 1.02 4.01
C ILE A 14 34.31 0.02 2.97
N VAL A 15 35.08 -0.27 1.92
CA VAL A 15 34.73 -1.27 0.90
C VAL A 15 34.71 -2.70 1.49
N LEU A 16 35.66 -3.05 2.35
CA LEU A 16 35.65 -4.35 3.05
C LEU A 16 34.52 -4.46 4.08
N ALA A 17 34.16 -3.37 4.78
CA ALA A 17 33.01 -3.38 5.68
C ALA A 17 31.69 -3.60 4.93
N LEU A 18 31.52 -3.00 3.74
CA LEU A 18 30.37 -3.24 2.86
C LEU A 18 30.33 -4.69 2.33
N ILE A 19 31.47 -5.26 1.94
CA ILE A 19 31.54 -6.66 1.47
C ILE A 19 31.27 -7.66 2.61
N VAL A 20 31.70 -7.37 3.84
CA VAL A 20 31.47 -8.25 5.00
C VAL A 20 30.02 -8.19 5.49
N VAL A 21 29.33 -7.04 5.36
CA VAL A 21 27.88 -6.95 5.62
C VAL A 21 27.06 -7.68 4.54
N LEU A 22 27.49 -7.65 3.28
CA LEU A 22 26.87 -8.43 2.19
C LEU A 22 27.13 -9.94 2.32
N ALA A 23 28.30 -10.36 2.82
CA ALA A 23 28.61 -11.78 3.04
C ALA A 23 27.95 -12.34 4.32
N GLY A 24 27.71 -11.49 5.34
CA GLY A 24 27.06 -11.87 6.59
C GLY A 24 25.53 -12.01 6.49
N THR A 25 24.90 -11.33 5.54
CA THR A 25 23.47 -11.48 5.21
C THR A 25 23.21 -12.70 4.31
N GLY A 26 24.16 -13.07 3.45
CA GLY A 26 24.08 -14.28 2.63
C GLY A 26 24.00 -15.60 3.42
N PHE A 27 24.46 -15.62 4.68
CA PHE A 27 24.39 -16.82 5.53
C PHE A 27 23.04 -17.03 6.23
N ALA A 28 22.17 -16.01 6.28
CA ALA A 28 20.80 -16.15 6.78
C ALA A 28 19.79 -16.51 5.67
N LEU A 29 20.22 -16.48 4.40
CA LEU A 29 19.40 -16.78 3.23
C LEU A 29 19.62 -18.20 2.67
N SER A 30 20.67 -18.92 3.11
CA SER A 30 21.09 -20.17 2.48
C SER A 30 20.29 -21.43 2.84
N ASP A 31 19.29 -21.35 3.72
CA ASP A 31 18.44 -22.50 4.08
C ASP A 31 17.08 -22.53 3.34
N ARG A 32 16.80 -21.58 2.43
CA ARG A 32 15.61 -21.65 1.56
C ARG A 32 15.93 -22.35 0.23
N THR A 33 16.31 -23.63 0.29
CA THR A 33 16.52 -24.44 -0.92
C THR A 33 15.28 -25.28 -1.22
N ASN A 34 14.52 -24.83 -2.23
CA ASN A 34 13.33 -25.42 -2.88
C ASN A 34 11.98 -25.26 -2.16
N ALA A 35 11.28 -24.14 -2.39
CA ALA A 35 9.81 -24.01 -2.41
C ALA A 35 9.42 -22.61 -2.93
N ASP A 36 8.67 -22.56 -4.04
CA ASP A 36 7.69 -21.55 -4.51
C ASP A 36 7.97 -20.04 -4.35
N ASP A 37 7.85 -19.27 -5.43
CA ASP A 37 7.90 -17.80 -5.45
C ASP A 37 7.04 -17.17 -4.34
N THR A 38 7.63 -16.42 -3.42
CA THR A 38 6.90 -15.66 -2.38
C THR A 38 7.07 -14.15 -2.56
N SER A 39 6.25 -13.39 -1.87
CA SER A 39 6.30 -11.92 -1.87
C SER A 39 6.86 -11.39 -0.55
N ILE A 40 7.84 -10.48 -0.62
CA ILE A 40 8.52 -9.88 0.54
C ILE A 40 8.25 -8.38 0.59
N VAL A 41 7.78 -7.88 1.72
CA VAL A 41 7.57 -6.46 2.01
C VAL A 41 8.91 -5.79 2.29
N LEU A 42 9.20 -4.72 1.53
CA LEU A 42 10.45 -3.98 1.60
C LEU A 42 10.31 -2.60 2.25
N ALA A 43 9.14 -1.97 2.09
CA ALA A 43 8.84 -0.65 2.61
C ALA A 43 7.31 -0.43 2.65
N ARG A 44 6.86 0.60 3.36
CA ARG A 44 5.50 1.15 3.19
C ARG A 44 5.46 2.07 1.97
N ALA A 45 4.25 2.28 1.44
CA ALA A 45 4.01 3.35 0.47
C ALA A 45 3.35 4.57 1.12
N ASN A 46 2.33 4.30 1.92
CA ASN A 46 1.56 5.29 2.62
C ASN A 46 0.93 4.72 3.90
N THR A 47 0.41 5.63 4.70
CA THR A 47 -0.68 5.39 5.65
C THR A 47 -1.83 6.31 5.26
N GLU A 48 -3.06 5.92 5.58
CA GLU A 48 -4.26 6.71 5.29
C GLU A 48 -4.53 6.98 3.80
N GLY A 49 -5.60 7.72 3.53
CA GLY A 49 -6.02 8.07 2.18
C GLY A 49 -7.14 7.19 1.64
N SER A 50 -8.02 6.73 2.52
CA SER A 50 -9.31 6.16 2.13
C SER A 50 -10.41 6.82 2.93
N GLY A 51 -11.58 6.93 2.32
CA GLY A 51 -12.76 7.55 2.92
C GLY A 51 -14.02 6.76 2.63
N ILE A 52 -14.99 6.92 3.53
CA ILE A 52 -16.32 6.33 3.45
C ILE A 52 -17.28 7.44 3.00
N PHE A 53 -18.04 7.16 1.95
CA PHE A 53 -19.12 8.01 1.48
C PHE A 53 -20.46 7.29 1.60
N GLY A 54 -21.55 8.06 1.70
CA GLY A 54 -22.90 7.54 1.84
C GLY A 54 -23.93 8.41 1.13
N ASP A 55 -25.17 7.95 1.11
CA ASP A 55 -26.33 8.59 0.48
C ASP A 55 -27.07 9.57 1.41
N GLU A 56 -26.70 9.64 2.68
CA GLU A 56 -27.30 10.55 3.64
C GLU A 56 -26.28 11.11 4.65
N PRO A 57 -26.50 12.34 5.17
CA PRO A 57 -25.61 12.92 6.16
C PRO A 57 -25.73 12.23 7.53
N GLY A 58 -24.64 12.25 8.30
CA GLY A 58 -24.62 11.78 9.68
C GLY A 58 -24.80 10.27 9.82
N MET A 59 -24.31 9.50 8.85
CA MET A 59 -24.17 8.03 8.94
C MET A 59 -23.07 7.60 9.92
N ALA A 60 -22.26 8.54 10.40
CA ALA A 60 -21.35 8.36 11.52
C ALA A 60 -21.41 9.58 12.46
N VAL A 61 -21.08 9.38 13.73
CA VAL A 61 -21.04 10.40 14.78
C VAL A 61 -19.72 10.33 15.54
N LEU A 62 -19.26 11.47 16.06
CA LEU A 62 -18.06 11.52 16.88
C LEU A 62 -18.38 11.06 18.31
N GLU A 63 -17.78 9.95 18.74
CA GLU A 63 -17.84 9.41 20.10
C GLU A 63 -16.42 9.13 20.58
N ASP A 64 -16.07 9.54 21.80
CA ASP A 64 -14.74 9.31 22.41
C ASP A 64 -13.53 9.60 21.50
N GLY A 65 -13.65 10.64 20.66
CA GLY A 65 -12.58 11.09 19.76
C GLY A 65 -12.45 10.34 18.44
N HIS A 66 -13.36 9.39 18.15
CA HIS A 66 -13.41 8.64 16.90
C HIS A 66 -14.83 8.64 16.29
N MET A 67 -14.93 8.37 15.00
CA MET A 67 -16.19 8.26 14.28
C MET A 67 -16.76 6.86 14.46
N VAL A 68 -18.01 6.78 14.93
CA VAL A 68 -18.78 5.54 15.11
C VAL A 68 -19.95 5.54 14.15
N LEU A 69 -20.18 4.41 13.47
CA LEU A 69 -21.29 4.28 12.52
C LEU A 69 -22.66 4.29 13.23
N VAL A 70 -23.62 5.03 12.67
CA VAL A 70 -25.00 5.08 13.22
C VAL A 70 -25.81 3.92 12.66
N LYS A 71 -25.89 2.81 13.38
CA LYS A 71 -26.50 1.53 12.96
C LYS A 71 -27.77 1.68 12.11
N GLU A 72 -28.73 2.48 12.57
CA GLU A 72 -30.04 2.65 11.95
C GLU A 72 -29.98 3.26 10.54
N LYS A 73 -28.88 3.95 10.24
CA LYS A 73 -28.60 4.54 8.92
C LYS A 73 -27.80 3.63 8.02
N TRP A 74 -27.40 2.44 8.45
CA TRP A 74 -26.66 1.50 7.61
C TRP A 74 -27.48 0.28 7.24
N GLY A 75 -28.34 -0.19 8.15
CA GLY A 75 -29.18 -1.35 7.90
C GLY A 75 -30.08 -1.20 6.67
N GLY A 76 -30.09 -2.23 5.81
CA GLY A 76 -30.83 -2.24 4.56
C GLY A 76 -30.08 -1.66 3.36
N LYS A 77 -28.79 -1.32 3.51
CA LYS A 77 -27.98 -0.73 2.43
C LYS A 77 -27.05 -1.71 1.72
N VAL A 78 -26.72 -1.37 0.48
CA VAL A 78 -25.67 -1.98 -0.36
C VAL A 78 -24.48 -1.03 -0.40
N ILE A 79 -23.34 -1.47 0.10
CA ILE A 79 -22.13 -0.66 0.24
C ILE A 79 -21.05 -1.20 -0.69
N ALA A 80 -20.48 -0.34 -1.53
CA ALA A 80 -19.41 -0.70 -2.43
C ALA A 80 -18.07 -0.82 -1.70
N THR A 81 -17.30 -1.85 -2.07
CA THR A 81 -15.90 -1.99 -1.68
C THR A 81 -15.08 -2.41 -2.91
N PRO A 82 -13.75 -2.20 -2.91
CA PRO A 82 -12.85 -2.68 -3.97
C PRO A 82 -12.64 -4.22 -3.98
N GLY A 83 -13.57 -4.96 -3.39
CA GLY A 83 -13.55 -6.41 -3.30
C GLY A 83 -13.02 -6.98 -1.97
N PRO A 84 -13.27 -8.28 -1.69
CA PRO A 84 -13.03 -8.91 -0.39
C PRO A 84 -11.57 -8.98 0.06
N THR A 85 -10.62 -8.80 -0.87
CA THR A 85 -9.18 -8.84 -0.60
C THR A 85 -8.59 -7.45 -0.37
N SER A 86 -9.41 -6.41 -0.27
CA SER A 86 -8.96 -5.03 -0.07
C SER A 86 -8.97 -4.64 1.41
N ILE A 87 -8.10 -3.70 1.81
CA ILE A 87 -8.09 -3.19 3.19
C ILE A 87 -9.38 -2.40 3.47
N GLN A 88 -9.94 -1.77 2.44
CA GLN A 88 -11.21 -1.06 2.51
C GLN A 88 -12.37 -1.99 2.88
N TYR A 89 -12.46 -3.18 2.24
CA TYR A 89 -13.46 -4.18 2.62
C TYR A 89 -13.34 -4.60 4.08
N MET A 90 -12.10 -4.74 4.57
CA MET A 90 -11.82 -5.12 5.96
C MET A 90 -12.29 -4.06 6.94
N ILE A 91 -11.86 -2.81 6.74
CA ILE A 91 -12.18 -1.69 7.61
C ILE A 91 -13.70 -1.52 7.69
N ILE A 92 -14.40 -1.42 6.55
CA ILE A 92 -15.85 -1.20 6.57
C ILE A 92 -16.60 -2.38 7.20
N LYS A 93 -16.17 -3.63 6.94
CA LYS A 93 -16.79 -4.82 7.51
C LYS A 93 -16.64 -4.85 9.04
N GLU A 94 -15.45 -4.53 9.56
CA GLU A 94 -15.19 -4.46 11.00
C GLU A 94 -16.11 -3.43 11.67
N GLN A 95 -16.19 -2.22 11.12
CA GLN A 95 -17.02 -1.15 11.68
C GLN A 95 -18.52 -1.44 11.61
N LEU A 96 -18.99 -2.12 10.55
CA LEU A 96 -20.37 -2.56 10.46
C LEU A 96 -20.70 -3.64 11.51
N LEU A 97 -19.78 -4.57 11.75
CA LEU A 97 -19.93 -5.61 12.76
C LEU A 97 -19.89 -5.03 14.18
N SER A 98 -19.03 -4.03 14.45
CA SER A 98 -18.88 -3.42 15.78
C SER A 98 -20.17 -2.75 16.27
N VAL A 99 -20.96 -2.18 15.36
CA VAL A 99 -22.29 -1.59 15.65
C VAL A 99 -23.43 -2.61 15.62
N GLY A 100 -23.10 -3.90 15.47
CA GLY A 100 -24.03 -5.02 15.57
C GLY A 100 -24.93 -5.22 14.35
N LEU A 101 -24.45 -4.87 13.15
CA LEU A 101 -25.09 -5.24 11.88
C LEU A 101 -24.63 -6.62 11.42
N THR A 102 -25.45 -7.27 10.60
CA THR A 102 -25.07 -8.49 9.89
C THR A 102 -24.54 -8.13 8.51
N VAL A 103 -23.28 -8.45 8.23
CA VAL A 103 -22.66 -8.19 6.93
C VAL A 103 -22.80 -9.41 6.02
N LYS A 104 -23.29 -9.21 4.80
CA LYS A 104 -23.45 -10.25 3.78
C LYS A 104 -22.70 -9.89 2.50
N ALA A 105 -22.35 -10.90 1.71
CA ALA A 105 -21.97 -10.66 0.32
C ALA A 105 -23.18 -10.13 -0.46
N TYR A 106 -22.94 -9.29 -1.46
CA TYR A 106 -23.98 -8.77 -2.33
C TYR A 106 -24.77 -9.87 -3.02
N ASP A 107 -26.10 -9.72 -3.01
CA ASP A 107 -27.05 -10.60 -3.65
C ASP A 107 -28.11 -9.75 -4.36
N ASN A 108 -28.08 -9.74 -5.69
CA ASN A 108 -29.01 -8.95 -6.50
C ASN A 108 -30.45 -9.51 -6.51
N THR A 109 -30.68 -10.68 -5.90
CA THR A 109 -32.01 -11.31 -5.82
C THR A 109 -32.70 -11.04 -4.50
N ASN A 110 -31.93 -10.84 -3.42
CA ASN A 110 -32.45 -10.63 -2.07
C ASN A 110 -31.89 -9.33 -1.50
N PRO A 111 -32.69 -8.26 -1.38
CA PRO A 111 -32.22 -7.03 -0.75
C PRO A 111 -31.91 -7.26 0.74
N PRO A 112 -30.93 -6.52 1.33
CA PRO A 112 -30.61 -6.62 2.74
C PRO A 112 -31.79 -6.19 3.62
N GLY A 113 -31.99 -6.91 4.74
CA GLY A 113 -32.93 -6.49 5.78
C GLY A 113 -32.43 -5.28 6.59
N THR A 114 -33.28 -4.71 7.45
CA THR A 114 -32.97 -3.49 8.24
C THR A 114 -31.85 -3.66 9.29
N ASN A 115 -31.37 -4.88 9.54
CA ASN A 115 -30.22 -5.16 10.39
C ASN A 115 -29.05 -5.75 9.59
N GLU A 116 -29.13 -5.71 8.27
CA GLU A 116 -28.18 -6.32 7.35
C GLU A 116 -27.58 -5.27 6.43
N VAL A 117 -26.33 -5.47 6.03
CA VAL A 117 -25.66 -4.68 5.00
C VAL A 117 -25.05 -5.65 4.00
N GLN A 118 -25.20 -5.34 2.72
CA GLN A 118 -24.54 -6.10 1.65
C GLN A 118 -23.30 -5.37 1.17
N LEU A 119 -22.16 -6.06 1.14
CA LEU A 119 -20.94 -5.55 0.52
C LEU A 119 -20.85 -6.01 -0.93
N LYS A 120 -20.81 -5.06 -1.85
CA LYS A 120 -20.70 -5.28 -3.29
C LYS A 120 -19.28 -4.99 -3.76
N ASP A 121 -18.69 -5.94 -4.48
CA ASP A 121 -17.41 -5.75 -5.15
C ASP A 121 -17.60 -4.82 -6.36
N VAL A 122 -17.00 -3.64 -6.28
CA VAL A 122 -17.06 -2.59 -7.29
C VAL A 122 -15.65 -2.02 -7.44
N GLY A 123 -15.11 -2.06 -8.66
CA GLY A 123 -13.86 -1.36 -8.96
C GLY A 123 -14.03 0.14 -8.67
N VAL A 124 -13.08 0.75 -7.96
CA VAL A 124 -13.24 2.13 -7.45
C VAL A 124 -13.66 3.14 -8.52
N GLY A 125 -13.10 3.05 -9.74
CA GLY A 125 -13.46 3.94 -10.85
C GLY A 125 -14.90 3.80 -11.37
N LEU A 126 -15.64 2.80 -10.89
CA LEU A 126 -17.07 2.60 -11.19
C LEU A 126 -17.99 3.02 -10.04
N MET A 127 -17.46 3.26 -8.83
CA MET A 127 -18.28 3.54 -7.65
C MET A 127 -19.14 4.80 -7.82
N ALA A 128 -18.59 5.88 -8.39
CA ALA A 128 -19.34 7.11 -8.66
C ALA A 128 -20.55 6.87 -9.58
N ALA A 129 -20.34 6.08 -10.65
CA ALA A 129 -21.39 5.76 -11.62
C ALA A 129 -22.45 4.85 -11.01
N GLU A 130 -22.05 3.84 -10.24
CA GLU A 130 -22.97 2.93 -9.56
C GLU A 130 -23.79 3.61 -8.46
N PHE A 131 -23.17 4.55 -7.73
CA PHE A 131 -23.84 5.38 -6.75
C PHE A 131 -24.89 6.29 -7.40
N THR A 132 -24.49 7.00 -8.47
CA THR A 132 -25.42 7.85 -9.24
C THR A 132 -26.57 7.06 -9.86
N ALA A 133 -26.33 5.80 -10.23
CA ALA A 133 -27.36 4.89 -10.73
C ALA A 133 -28.29 4.33 -9.64
N GLY A 134 -27.99 4.57 -8.35
CA GLY A 134 -28.75 4.04 -7.22
C GLY A 134 -28.60 2.53 -7.04
N THR A 135 -27.48 1.96 -7.51
CA THR A 135 -27.18 0.52 -7.36
C THR A 135 -26.37 0.19 -6.10
N ILE A 136 -25.84 1.24 -5.45
CA ILE A 136 -25.18 1.23 -4.14
C ILE A 136 -25.65 2.49 -3.38
N ASP A 137 -25.68 2.42 -2.06
CA ASP A 137 -26.10 3.50 -1.17
C ASP A 137 -24.89 4.25 -0.54
N GLY A 138 -23.68 3.82 -0.89
CA GLY A 138 -22.44 4.34 -0.34
C GLY A 138 -21.29 3.41 -0.65
N GLY A 139 -20.12 3.71 -0.11
CA GLY A 139 -18.93 2.90 -0.35
C GLY A 139 -17.71 3.39 0.41
N ILE A 140 -16.63 2.64 0.24
CA ILE A 140 -15.30 3.00 0.73
C ILE A 140 -14.31 2.97 -0.44
N ALA A 141 -13.64 4.10 -0.66
CA ALA A 141 -12.72 4.29 -1.78
C ALA A 141 -11.40 4.93 -1.30
N TRP A 142 -10.32 4.66 -2.04
CA TRP A 142 -9.05 5.37 -1.85
C TRP A 142 -8.99 6.66 -2.65
N GLU A 143 -8.04 7.52 -2.30
CA GLU A 143 -7.78 8.77 -3.00
C GLU A 143 -7.13 8.57 -4.38
N PRO A 144 -7.47 9.39 -5.39
CA PRO A 144 -8.35 10.56 -5.34
C PRO A 144 -9.84 10.27 -5.55
N ILE A 145 -10.20 8.99 -5.78
CA ILE A 145 -11.56 8.60 -6.14
C ILE A 145 -12.56 9.00 -5.06
N TYR A 146 -12.16 8.93 -3.80
CA TYR A 146 -12.99 9.39 -2.69
C TYR A 146 -13.33 10.89 -2.79
N SER A 147 -12.33 11.79 -2.90
CA SER A 147 -12.59 13.22 -3.13
C SER A 147 -13.39 13.48 -4.40
N ASP A 148 -13.07 12.78 -5.49
CA ASP A 148 -13.82 12.91 -6.75
C ASP A 148 -15.31 12.55 -6.61
N ILE A 149 -15.63 11.48 -5.87
CA ILE A 149 -17.02 11.11 -5.59
C ILE A 149 -17.74 12.21 -4.82
N LEU A 150 -17.10 12.82 -3.82
CA LEU A 150 -17.73 13.86 -3.02
C LEU A 150 -17.99 15.14 -3.82
N ASP A 151 -17.11 15.49 -4.75
CA ASP A 151 -17.24 16.68 -5.57
C ASP A 151 -18.19 16.48 -6.75
N ASN A 152 -18.17 15.29 -7.36
CA ASN A 152 -18.75 15.05 -8.68
C ASN A 152 -19.93 14.09 -8.71
N ALA A 153 -20.22 13.33 -7.63
CA ALA A 153 -21.39 12.44 -7.56
C ALA A 153 -22.53 13.10 -6.76
N PRO A 154 -23.62 13.57 -7.41
CA PRO A 154 -24.71 14.24 -6.71
C PRO A 154 -25.36 13.34 -5.65
N GLY A 155 -25.50 13.86 -4.43
CA GLY A 155 -26.10 13.13 -3.31
C GLY A 155 -25.12 12.30 -2.50
N ALA A 156 -23.83 12.27 -2.86
CA ALA A 156 -22.80 11.68 -2.02
C ALA A 156 -22.50 12.59 -0.83
N TYR A 157 -22.39 11.99 0.35
CA TYR A 157 -22.01 12.65 1.59
C TYR A 157 -20.74 12.02 2.14
N ASN A 158 -19.84 12.87 2.65
CA ASN A 158 -18.72 12.43 3.48
C ASN A 158 -19.28 11.80 4.77
N VAL A 159 -18.92 10.54 5.02
CA VAL A 159 -19.16 9.89 6.30
C VAL A 159 -17.97 10.09 7.22
N CYS A 160 -16.79 9.62 6.81
CA CYS A 160 -15.52 9.86 7.48
C CYS A 160 -14.33 9.36 6.65
N MET A 161 -13.14 9.84 6.99
CA MET A 161 -11.87 9.23 6.61
C MET A 161 -11.58 8.01 7.48
N THR A 162 -10.84 7.03 6.94
CA THR A 162 -10.54 5.79 7.67
C THR A 162 -9.77 6.02 8.97
N ASN A 163 -8.83 6.98 9.01
CA ASN A 163 -8.09 7.33 10.24
C ASN A 163 -8.96 7.91 11.37
N GLN A 164 -10.22 8.26 11.09
CA GLN A 164 -11.13 8.77 12.09
C GLN A 164 -11.88 7.65 12.80
N LEU A 165 -11.85 6.41 12.28
CA LEU A 165 -12.51 5.25 12.89
C LEU A 165 -11.69 4.70 14.06
N GLU A 166 -12.37 4.09 15.04
CA GLU A 166 -11.70 3.44 16.16
C GLU A 166 -10.76 2.33 15.67
N GLY A 167 -9.53 2.33 16.17
CA GLY A 167 -8.52 1.32 15.83
C GLY A 167 -7.87 1.47 14.45
N GLN A 168 -8.25 2.46 13.64
CA GLN A 168 -7.79 2.60 12.25
C GLN A 168 -6.79 3.74 12.03
N LEU A 169 -6.38 4.43 13.09
CA LEU A 169 -5.36 5.47 13.03
C LEU A 169 -3.99 4.86 12.71
N GLY A 170 -3.37 5.31 11.62
CA GLY A 170 -2.04 4.86 11.19
C GLY A 170 -2.05 3.53 10.43
N HIS A 171 -3.21 3.02 10.02
CA HIS A 171 -3.32 1.66 9.49
C HIS A 171 -2.42 1.43 8.27
N ALA A 172 -1.96 0.18 8.15
CA ALA A 172 -1.19 -0.27 7.00
C ALA A 172 -2.04 -0.23 5.73
N CYS A 173 -1.69 0.63 4.76
CA CYS A 173 -2.37 0.72 3.47
C CYS A 173 -1.55 -0.01 2.39
N CYS A 174 -0.90 0.72 1.49
CA CYS A 174 -0.07 0.14 0.44
C CYS A 174 1.39 -0.08 0.90
N MET A 175 2.00 -1.13 0.38
CA MET A 175 3.38 -1.53 0.64
C MET A 175 4.15 -1.71 -0.66
N VAL A 176 5.46 -1.54 -0.60
CA VAL A 176 6.41 -1.95 -1.64
C VAL A 176 6.75 -3.41 -1.40
N VAL A 177 6.39 -4.27 -2.34
CA VAL A 177 6.52 -5.73 -2.24
C VAL A 177 7.36 -6.24 -3.42
N ALA A 178 8.24 -7.20 -3.19
CA ALA A 178 9.09 -7.79 -4.22
C ALA A 178 8.98 -9.31 -4.28
N ASN A 179 9.24 -9.88 -5.45
CA ASN A 179 9.36 -11.31 -5.64
C ASN A 179 10.64 -11.84 -4.97
N SER A 180 10.54 -12.91 -4.18
CA SER A 180 11.66 -13.46 -3.41
C SER A 180 12.81 -13.97 -4.28
N ASN A 181 12.52 -14.54 -5.46
CA ASN A 181 13.53 -15.00 -6.40
C ASN A 181 14.26 -13.83 -7.05
N PHE A 182 13.55 -12.76 -7.41
CA PHE A 182 14.17 -11.53 -7.87
C PHE A 182 15.16 -10.96 -6.84
N LEU A 183 14.78 -10.93 -5.55
CA LEU A 183 15.63 -10.41 -4.48
C LEU A 183 16.96 -11.16 -4.34
N ASN A 184 16.93 -12.49 -4.47
CA ASN A 184 18.13 -13.33 -4.34
C ASN A 184 19.22 -12.94 -5.34
N ASP A 185 18.85 -12.60 -6.57
CA ASP A 185 19.78 -12.28 -7.65
C ASP A 185 20.02 -10.77 -7.81
N ASN A 186 19.13 -9.92 -7.27
CA ASN A 186 19.10 -8.48 -7.53
C ASN A 186 19.10 -7.63 -6.26
N SER A 187 19.74 -8.11 -5.20
CA SER A 187 19.78 -7.42 -3.90
C SER A 187 20.31 -6.00 -4.01
N GLU A 188 21.38 -5.78 -4.77
CA GLU A 188 21.96 -4.46 -4.97
C GLU A 188 21.00 -3.52 -5.73
N ALA A 189 20.38 -3.99 -6.82
CA ALA A 189 19.43 -3.21 -7.59
C ALA A 189 18.19 -2.85 -6.75
N THR A 190 17.78 -3.73 -5.85
CA THR A 190 16.68 -3.49 -4.89
C THR A 190 17.03 -2.36 -3.92
N VAL A 191 18.24 -2.35 -3.36
CA VAL A 191 18.70 -1.26 -2.48
C VAL A 191 18.72 0.08 -3.23
N ARG A 192 19.17 0.09 -4.47
CA ARG A 192 19.18 1.27 -5.35
C ARG A 192 17.77 1.77 -5.67
N PHE A 193 16.86 0.85 -5.99
CA PHE A 193 15.44 1.17 -6.19
C PHE A 193 14.84 1.84 -4.95
N LEU A 194 15.06 1.26 -3.77
CA LEU A 194 14.54 1.83 -2.52
C LEU A 194 15.16 3.17 -2.16
N ALA A 195 16.42 3.44 -2.53
CA ALA A 195 17.01 4.76 -2.29
C ALA A 195 16.36 5.84 -3.16
N ALA A 196 16.15 5.56 -4.45
CA ALA A 196 15.39 6.44 -5.34
C ALA A 196 13.95 6.67 -4.84
N TYR A 197 13.32 5.60 -4.33
CA TYR A 197 12.00 5.64 -3.75
C TYR A 197 11.94 6.50 -2.48
N CYS A 198 12.91 6.37 -1.57
CA CYS A 198 13.03 7.19 -0.37
C CYS A 198 13.20 8.67 -0.72
N ASP A 199 14.06 9.01 -1.69
CA ASP A 199 14.23 10.38 -2.17
C ASP A 199 12.90 10.99 -2.66
N ALA A 200 12.07 10.20 -3.36
CA ALA A 200 10.75 10.65 -3.81
C ALA A 200 9.79 10.88 -2.65
N VAL A 201 9.73 9.97 -1.67
CA VAL A 201 8.89 10.15 -0.48
C VAL A 201 9.31 11.37 0.33
N ASP A 202 10.62 11.57 0.53
CA ASP A 202 11.16 12.72 1.24
C ASP A 202 10.84 14.04 0.49
N PHE A 203 10.96 14.04 -0.84
CA PHE A 203 10.54 15.17 -1.68
C PHE A 203 9.05 15.46 -1.53
N ILE A 204 8.18 14.46 -1.63
CA ILE A 204 6.72 14.63 -1.50
C ILE A 204 6.38 15.26 -0.15
N ASN A 205 6.94 14.73 0.93
CA ASN A 205 6.69 15.23 2.27
C ASN A 205 7.19 16.66 2.46
N ASN A 206 8.38 16.99 1.92
CA ASN A 206 8.90 18.36 1.94
C ASN A 206 8.02 19.32 1.11
N ALA A 207 7.63 18.93 -0.10
CA ALA A 207 6.75 19.72 -0.96
C ALA A 207 5.40 19.99 -0.28
N LYS A 208 4.78 18.97 0.32
CA LYS A 208 3.55 19.12 1.10
C LYS A 208 3.72 20.05 2.29
N PHE A 209 4.83 19.97 3.01
CA PHE A 209 5.16 20.85 4.14
C PHE A 209 5.30 22.31 3.70
N LEU A 210 5.95 22.57 2.56
CA LEU A 210 6.13 23.92 2.02
C LEU A 210 4.83 24.49 1.41
N GLY A 211 3.93 23.62 0.96
CA GLY A 211 2.57 23.95 0.54
C GLY A 211 2.47 24.62 -0.85
N PRO A 212 1.23 24.94 -1.31
CA PRO A 212 0.93 25.31 -2.70
C PRO A 212 1.70 26.47 -3.32
N GLY A 213 2.25 27.37 -2.50
CA GLY A 213 3.03 28.52 -2.98
C GLY A 213 4.46 28.20 -3.40
N SER A 214 5.03 27.07 -2.93
CA SER A 214 6.42 26.68 -3.15
C SER A 214 6.67 26.13 -4.55
N ASP A 215 7.93 26.16 -4.99
CA ASP A 215 8.29 25.58 -6.29
C ASP A 215 8.30 24.04 -6.22
N GLU A 216 8.63 23.48 -5.06
CA GLU A 216 8.55 22.05 -4.77
C GLU A 216 7.12 21.53 -4.87
N TYR A 217 6.13 22.24 -4.33
CA TYR A 217 4.73 21.83 -4.47
C TYR A 217 4.23 21.94 -5.90
N LYS A 218 4.62 22.99 -6.64
CA LYS A 218 4.27 23.09 -8.07
C LYS A 218 4.86 21.94 -8.88
N GLU A 219 6.07 21.51 -8.54
CA GLU A 219 6.72 20.36 -9.18
C GLU A 219 6.01 19.04 -8.80
N LEU A 220 5.68 18.85 -7.51
CA LEU A 220 4.85 17.74 -7.04
C LEU A 220 3.52 17.64 -7.82
N MET A 221 2.84 18.78 -8.00
CA MET A 221 1.57 18.84 -8.73
C MET A 221 1.71 18.44 -10.20
N LYS A 222 2.88 18.61 -10.84
CA LYS A 222 3.11 18.10 -12.20
C LYS A 222 3.08 16.57 -12.21
N SER A 223 3.79 15.92 -11.28
CA SER A 223 3.75 14.46 -11.14
C SER A 223 2.35 13.94 -10.79
N CYS A 224 1.62 14.64 -9.91
CA CYS A 224 0.23 14.28 -9.62
C CYS A 224 -0.64 14.31 -10.88
N LYS A 225 -0.50 15.34 -11.74
CA LYS A 225 -1.27 15.45 -12.99
C LYS A 225 -0.93 14.37 -14.01
N VAL A 226 0.31 13.87 -14.01
CA VAL A 226 0.68 12.73 -14.84
C VAL A 226 0.01 11.45 -14.33
N LEU A 227 0.07 11.20 -13.01
CA LEU A 227 -0.51 10.01 -12.38
C LEU A 227 -2.05 10.01 -12.44
N LEU A 228 -2.64 11.17 -12.17
CA LEU A 228 -4.08 11.39 -12.00
C LEU A 228 -4.66 12.17 -13.17
N ASN A 229 -4.20 11.85 -14.38
CA ASN A 229 -4.70 12.51 -15.58
C ASN A 229 -6.21 12.34 -15.71
N GLY A 230 -6.93 13.47 -15.73
CA GLY A 230 -8.40 13.51 -15.80
C GLY A 230 -9.09 14.00 -14.52
N TYR A 231 -8.36 14.14 -13.40
CA TYR A 231 -8.89 14.76 -12.19
C TYR A 231 -8.56 16.25 -12.13
N ASP A 232 -9.48 17.04 -11.55
CA ASP A 232 -9.31 18.48 -11.33
C ASP A 232 -8.26 18.74 -10.24
N ASN A 233 -7.69 19.96 -10.22
CA ASN A 233 -6.63 20.29 -9.27
C ASN A 233 -7.12 20.20 -7.83
N GLU A 234 -8.35 20.65 -7.58
CA GLU A 234 -8.99 20.66 -6.28
C GLU A 234 -9.05 19.24 -5.70
N VAL A 235 -9.56 18.28 -6.48
CA VAL A 235 -9.58 16.85 -6.11
C VAL A 235 -8.18 16.31 -5.82
N ILE A 236 -7.18 16.68 -6.64
CA ILE A 236 -5.79 16.26 -6.43
C ILE A 236 -5.22 16.85 -5.13
N GLU A 237 -5.51 18.11 -4.83
CA GLU A 237 -5.03 18.80 -3.63
C GLU A 237 -5.65 18.21 -2.36
N GLU A 238 -6.94 17.88 -2.37
CA GLU A 238 -7.62 17.18 -1.28
C GLU A 238 -7.06 15.77 -1.07
N ALA A 239 -6.93 15.00 -2.16
CA ALA A 239 -6.32 13.68 -2.15
C ALA A 239 -4.91 13.71 -1.55
N LEU A 240 -4.10 14.69 -1.94
CA LEU A 240 -2.78 14.90 -1.35
C LEU A 240 -2.85 15.18 0.14
N ALA A 241 -3.80 15.99 0.61
CA ALA A 241 -3.95 16.30 2.03
C ALA A 241 -4.33 15.07 2.87
N ASN A 242 -5.07 14.14 2.27
CA ASN A 242 -5.62 12.96 2.93
C ASN A 242 -4.66 11.76 3.04
N VAL A 243 -3.53 11.77 2.32
CA VAL A 243 -2.55 10.67 2.32
C VAL A 243 -1.30 11.03 3.12
N THR A 244 -0.81 10.11 3.94
CA THR A 244 0.51 10.24 4.59
C THR A 244 1.52 9.35 3.90
N TYR A 245 2.57 9.91 3.30
CA TYR A 245 3.58 9.15 2.58
C TYR A 245 4.72 8.73 3.52
N THR A 246 5.05 7.43 3.53
CA THR A 246 6.12 6.88 4.37
C THR A 246 6.68 5.63 3.76
N TYR A 247 7.98 5.41 3.93
CA TYR A 247 8.65 4.15 3.64
C TYR A 247 9.02 3.35 4.90
N ASN A 248 8.85 3.92 6.10
CA ASN A 248 9.36 3.32 7.33
C ASN A 248 8.57 2.07 7.74
N LEU A 249 9.29 1.05 8.21
CA LEU A 249 8.74 -0.20 8.73
C LEU A 249 8.75 -0.28 10.26
N THR A 250 8.92 0.85 10.95
CA THR A 250 8.90 0.89 12.42
C THR A 250 7.56 0.38 12.94
N ASN A 251 7.60 -0.57 13.90
CA ASN A 251 6.43 -1.27 14.47
C ASN A 251 5.57 -2.04 13.46
N PHE A 252 6.04 -2.17 12.22
CA PHE A 252 5.23 -2.75 11.16
C PHE A 252 5.02 -4.26 11.34
N GLU A 253 5.96 -4.97 11.96
CA GLU A 253 5.78 -6.39 12.29
C GLU A 253 4.57 -6.60 13.22
N ASP A 254 4.42 -5.76 14.26
CA ASP A 254 3.29 -5.83 15.18
C ASP A 254 1.97 -5.47 14.48
N GLU A 255 1.95 -4.39 13.68
CA GLU A 255 0.79 -4.01 12.85
C GLU A 255 0.38 -5.16 11.90
N TYR A 256 1.36 -5.87 11.34
CA TYR A 256 1.14 -6.99 10.43
C TYR A 256 0.58 -8.23 11.16
N VAL A 257 0.98 -8.46 12.40
CA VAL A 257 0.43 -9.51 13.27
C VAL A 257 -1.03 -9.21 13.63
N ASP A 258 -1.33 -7.98 14.05
CA ASP A 258 -2.70 -7.54 14.36
C ASP A 258 -3.61 -7.70 13.15
N LEU A 259 -3.08 -7.39 11.95
CA LEU A 259 -3.78 -7.58 10.70
C LEU A 259 -4.13 -9.05 10.40
N ILE A 260 -3.19 -9.97 10.66
CA ILE A 260 -3.42 -11.42 10.50
C ILE A 260 -4.53 -11.88 11.44
N HIS A 261 -4.52 -11.42 12.69
CA HIS A 261 -5.56 -11.74 13.66
C HIS A 261 -6.93 -11.21 13.24
N ALA A 262 -7.02 -9.94 12.81
CA ALA A 262 -8.24 -9.37 12.26
C ALA A 262 -8.77 -10.18 11.06
N TYR A 263 -7.89 -10.75 10.24
CA TYR A 263 -8.29 -11.60 9.10
C TYR A 263 -8.82 -12.98 9.53
N GLN A 264 -8.25 -13.58 10.56
CA GLN A 264 -8.76 -14.84 11.13
C GLN A 264 -10.13 -14.62 11.80
N GLU A 265 -10.31 -13.50 12.49
CA GLU A 265 -11.55 -13.16 13.21
C GLU A 265 -12.70 -12.82 12.27
N SER A 266 -12.42 -12.00 11.25
CA SER A 266 -13.39 -11.61 10.21
C SER A 266 -13.71 -12.72 9.20
N GLY A 267 -12.97 -13.83 9.23
CA GLY A 267 -13.12 -14.97 8.34
C GLY A 267 -12.61 -14.74 6.92
N VAL A 268 -11.74 -13.74 6.72
CA VAL A 268 -11.08 -13.48 5.42
C VAL A 268 -10.00 -14.50 5.12
N ILE A 269 -9.26 -14.95 6.14
CA ILE A 269 -8.45 -16.17 6.07
C ILE A 269 -9.00 -17.22 7.05
N PRO A 270 -8.82 -18.52 6.78
CA PRO A 270 -9.20 -19.56 7.73
C PRO A 270 -8.56 -19.33 9.10
N ARG A 271 -9.30 -19.57 10.19
CA ARG A 271 -8.76 -19.40 11.55
C ARG A 271 -7.51 -20.25 11.79
N ASN A 272 -7.44 -21.43 11.17
CA ASN A 272 -6.31 -22.35 11.23
C ASN A 272 -5.27 -22.13 10.12
N ALA A 273 -5.30 -21.02 9.38
CA ALA A 273 -4.41 -20.82 8.24
C ALA A 273 -2.93 -20.78 8.67
N MET A 274 -2.63 -20.11 9.79
CA MET A 274 -1.29 -20.09 10.39
C MET A 274 -0.82 -21.48 10.83
N ASP A 275 -1.71 -22.27 11.45
CA ASP A 275 -1.42 -23.66 11.82
C ASP A 275 -1.12 -24.52 10.59
N THR A 276 -1.84 -24.28 9.48
CA THR A 276 -1.71 -25.04 8.23
C THR A 276 -0.32 -24.86 7.61
N ILE A 277 0.23 -23.64 7.68
CA ILE A 277 1.57 -23.30 7.18
C ILE A 277 2.67 -23.54 8.23
N GLY A 278 2.31 -24.00 9.44
CA GLY A 278 3.25 -24.33 10.51
C GLY A 278 3.99 -23.11 11.09
N GLN A 279 3.38 -21.92 11.03
CA GLN A 279 3.97 -20.67 11.54
C GLN A 279 3.03 -19.98 12.52
N THR A 280 3.57 -19.26 13.50
CA THR A 280 2.80 -18.25 14.24
C THR A 280 2.68 -16.96 13.41
N PRO A 281 1.69 -16.09 13.68
CA PRO A 281 1.61 -14.77 13.03
C PRO A 281 2.92 -13.98 13.09
N GLU A 282 3.65 -14.03 14.21
CA GLU A 282 4.93 -13.33 14.38
C GLU A 282 6.03 -13.93 13.49
N GLN A 283 6.08 -15.27 13.39
CA GLN A 283 7.01 -15.95 12.49
C GLN A 283 6.70 -15.65 11.02
N PHE A 284 5.41 -15.57 10.68
CA PHE A 284 4.97 -15.20 9.35
C PHE A 284 5.35 -13.74 9.04
N ALA A 285 5.00 -12.78 9.90
CA ALA A 285 5.36 -11.37 9.72
C ALA A 285 6.86 -11.18 9.52
N LYS A 286 7.68 -11.79 10.39
CA LYS A 286 9.15 -11.71 10.33
C LYS A 286 9.76 -12.34 9.08
N SER A 287 9.11 -13.36 8.51
CA SER A 287 9.61 -14.03 7.30
C SER A 287 9.20 -13.35 5.98
N HIS A 288 8.27 -12.39 6.06
CA HIS A 288 7.70 -11.66 4.93
C HIS A 288 8.00 -10.18 4.93
N ILE A 289 8.62 -9.63 5.99
CA ILE A 289 9.08 -8.25 6.06
C ILE A 289 10.61 -8.28 6.11
N ASP A 290 11.26 -7.61 5.15
CA ASP A 290 12.72 -7.48 5.12
C ASP A 290 13.14 -6.00 5.05
N GLY A 291 13.27 -5.39 6.22
CA GLY A 291 13.74 -4.02 6.36
C GLY A 291 15.24 -3.83 6.11
N THR A 292 16.02 -4.88 5.85
CA THR A 292 17.46 -4.75 5.63
C THR A 292 17.76 -3.98 4.34
N TYR A 293 16.96 -4.19 3.29
CA TYR A 293 17.05 -3.45 2.04
C TYR A 293 16.85 -1.95 2.24
N LEU A 294 15.80 -1.58 2.98
CA LEU A 294 15.51 -0.18 3.28
C LEU A 294 16.60 0.47 4.14
N ASN A 295 17.15 -0.26 5.12
CA ASN A 295 18.24 0.23 5.94
C ASN A 295 19.52 0.47 5.12
N ASN A 296 19.83 -0.43 4.19
CA ASN A 296 20.95 -0.28 3.28
C ASN A 296 20.75 0.90 2.32
N ALA A 297 19.52 1.13 1.85
CA ALA A 297 19.17 2.22 0.93
C ALA A 297 19.53 3.60 1.50
N LYS A 298 19.38 3.78 2.82
CA LYS A 298 19.75 5.03 3.53
C LYS A 298 21.25 5.35 3.50
N SER A 299 22.10 4.37 3.14
CA SER A 299 23.55 4.48 3.24
C SER A 299 24.26 4.51 1.88
N ILE A 300 23.54 4.34 0.77
CA ILE A 300 24.14 4.34 -0.57
C ILE A 300 24.24 5.76 -1.15
N SER A 301 25.26 6.00 -1.97
CA SER A 301 25.54 7.32 -2.56
C SER A 301 25.14 7.34 -4.03
N LYS A 302 24.69 8.50 -4.53
CA LYS A 302 24.46 8.73 -5.96
C LYS A 302 25.79 8.73 -6.71
N VAL A 303 26.05 7.67 -7.47
CA VAL A 303 27.25 7.48 -8.29
C VAL A 303 26.85 6.95 -9.67
N GLU A 304 27.80 6.89 -10.59
CA GLU A 304 27.55 6.26 -11.89
C GLU A 304 27.41 4.74 -11.70
N TYR A 305 26.18 4.24 -11.81
CA TYR A 305 25.85 2.84 -11.72
C TYR A 305 25.68 2.22 -13.11
N LYS A 306 25.99 0.92 -13.24
CA LYS A 306 25.54 0.17 -14.42
C LYS A 306 24.01 0.10 -14.40
N PRO A 307 23.32 0.50 -15.49
CA PRO A 307 21.86 0.46 -15.56
C PRO A 307 21.30 -0.95 -15.32
N VAL A 308 20.22 -1.01 -14.54
CA VAL A 308 19.42 -2.22 -14.31
C VAL A 308 17.94 -1.87 -14.49
N THR A 309 17.24 -2.66 -15.28
CA THR A 309 15.79 -2.54 -15.46
C THR A 309 15.07 -3.32 -14.37
N ILE A 310 14.05 -2.71 -13.76
CA ILE A 310 13.15 -3.34 -12.78
C ILE A 310 11.71 -3.19 -13.29
N ARG A 311 10.99 -4.32 -13.37
CA ARG A 311 9.58 -4.37 -13.73
C ARG A 311 8.73 -4.08 -12.50
N VAL A 312 7.97 -3.00 -12.53
CA VAL A 312 7.20 -2.50 -11.39
C VAL A 312 5.70 -2.59 -11.66
N ALA A 313 5.00 -3.44 -10.91
CA ALA A 313 3.55 -3.56 -10.93
C ALA A 313 2.88 -2.45 -10.11
N TYR A 314 1.87 -1.79 -10.68
CA TYR A 314 1.25 -0.61 -10.08
C TYR A 314 -0.27 -0.54 -10.30
N LEU A 315 -0.98 0.20 -9.44
CA LEU A 315 -2.42 0.44 -9.56
C LEU A 315 -2.72 1.67 -10.42
N GLY A 316 -3.84 1.63 -11.15
CA GLY A 316 -4.29 2.77 -11.94
C GLY A 316 -4.87 3.88 -11.08
N ALA A 317 -4.43 5.12 -11.32
CA ALA A 317 -4.93 6.34 -10.66
C ALA A 317 -4.96 6.28 -9.12
N ASP A 318 -4.01 5.58 -8.50
CA ASP A 318 -3.87 5.47 -7.05
C ASP A 318 -2.78 6.43 -6.55
N ILE A 319 -3.19 7.50 -5.87
CA ILE A 319 -2.25 8.50 -5.37
C ILE A 319 -1.36 7.96 -4.25
N HIS A 320 -1.70 6.83 -3.61
CA HIS A 320 -0.83 6.18 -2.61
C HIS A 320 0.53 5.79 -3.19
N GLN A 321 0.61 5.60 -4.50
CA GLN A 321 1.81 5.17 -5.23
C GLN A 321 2.56 6.35 -5.86
N LEU A 322 2.23 7.59 -5.49
CA LEU A 322 2.78 8.82 -6.07
C LEU A 322 4.31 8.87 -6.07
N ALA A 323 4.97 8.28 -5.07
CA ALA A 323 6.43 8.22 -5.00
C ALA A 323 7.06 7.50 -6.21
N LEU A 324 6.40 6.49 -6.80
CA LEU A 324 6.86 5.87 -8.04
C LEU A 324 6.88 6.88 -9.19
N GLN A 325 5.82 7.67 -9.34
CA GLN A 325 5.71 8.66 -10.41
C GLN A 325 6.69 9.83 -10.20
N VAL A 326 6.79 10.35 -8.97
CA VAL A 326 7.74 11.41 -8.61
C VAL A 326 9.18 10.98 -8.85
N ALA A 327 9.57 9.76 -8.44
CA ALA A 327 10.92 9.25 -8.67
C ALA A 327 11.26 9.12 -10.16
N LYS A 328 10.27 8.84 -11.02
CA LYS A 328 10.45 8.81 -12.48
C LYS A 328 10.61 10.21 -13.06
N ASP A 329 9.72 11.12 -12.70
CA ASP A 329 9.68 12.48 -13.28
C ASP A 329 10.88 13.32 -12.86
N LEU A 330 11.33 13.18 -11.61
CA LEU A 330 12.48 13.91 -11.06
C LEU A 330 13.81 13.21 -11.33
N GLY A 331 13.80 12.06 -12.01
CA GLY A 331 15.02 11.33 -12.38
C GLY A 331 15.71 10.60 -11.23
N TYR A 332 15.06 10.43 -10.07
CA TYR A 332 15.67 9.75 -8.92
C TYR A 332 16.02 8.29 -9.25
N PHE A 333 15.22 7.57 -10.03
CA PHE A 333 15.64 6.23 -10.46
C PHE A 333 16.91 6.26 -11.31
N ALA A 334 17.03 7.24 -12.23
CA ALA A 334 18.21 7.40 -13.06
C ALA A 334 19.47 7.76 -12.25
N ASP A 335 19.34 8.57 -11.20
CA ASP A 335 20.44 8.89 -10.25
C ASP A 335 21.04 7.62 -9.61
N TYR A 336 20.24 6.56 -9.48
CA TYR A 336 20.64 5.27 -8.93
C TYR A 336 20.82 4.18 -9.99
N GLY A 337 20.87 4.55 -11.28
CA GLY A 337 21.03 3.62 -12.40
C GLY A 337 19.92 2.58 -12.51
N ILE A 338 18.70 2.94 -12.11
CA ILE A 338 17.51 2.12 -12.22
C ILE A 338 16.66 2.62 -13.39
N GLU A 339 16.25 1.70 -14.25
CA GLU A 339 15.24 1.93 -15.28
C GLU A 339 13.95 1.22 -14.87
N ILE A 340 12.82 1.93 -14.93
CA ILE A 340 11.52 1.35 -14.55
C ILE A 340 10.78 0.91 -15.79
N GLU A 341 10.40 -0.37 -15.83
CA GLU A 341 9.41 -0.91 -16.74
C GLU A 341 8.09 -1.05 -16.01
N ASN A 342 7.07 -0.29 -16.40
CA ASN A 342 5.75 -0.36 -15.76
C ASN A 342 5.00 -1.64 -16.19
N VAL A 343 4.48 -2.40 -15.22
CA VAL A 343 3.57 -3.53 -15.44
C VAL A 343 2.18 -3.16 -14.91
N GLY A 344 1.16 -3.14 -15.77
CA GLY A 344 -0.19 -2.67 -15.43
C GLY A 344 -0.68 -1.51 -16.33
N PRO A 345 -1.64 -0.67 -15.88
CA PRO A 345 -2.15 -0.57 -14.51
C PRO A 345 -3.09 -1.72 -14.12
N PHE A 346 -3.03 -2.13 -12.86
CA PHE A 346 -3.95 -3.10 -12.27
C PHE A 346 -5.14 -2.43 -11.57
N ALA A 347 -6.27 -3.14 -11.50
CA ALA A 347 -7.50 -2.64 -10.89
C ALA A 347 -7.53 -2.75 -9.35
N ALA A 348 -6.75 -3.68 -8.77
CA ALA A 348 -6.70 -3.91 -7.33
C ALA A 348 -5.38 -4.58 -6.91
N GLY A 349 -4.99 -4.41 -5.64
CA GLY A 349 -3.73 -4.92 -5.10
C GLY A 349 -3.57 -6.45 -5.17
N GLY A 350 -4.68 -7.20 -5.23
CA GLY A 350 -4.65 -8.64 -5.51
C GLY A 350 -3.96 -8.94 -6.83
N ALA A 351 -4.34 -8.28 -7.92
CA ALA A 351 -3.76 -8.53 -9.24
C ALA A 351 -2.28 -8.12 -9.32
N VAL A 352 -1.87 -7.07 -8.60
CA VAL A 352 -0.45 -6.70 -8.46
C VAL A 352 0.36 -7.85 -7.87
N LEU A 353 -0.15 -8.51 -6.84
CA LEU A 353 0.54 -9.67 -6.28
C LEU A 353 0.53 -10.89 -7.18
N ASP A 354 -0.49 -11.11 -8.03
CA ASP A 354 -0.42 -12.18 -9.03
C ASP A 354 0.76 -11.95 -9.97
N ALA A 355 0.97 -10.71 -10.43
CA ALA A 355 2.09 -10.37 -11.30
C ALA A 355 3.45 -10.58 -10.59
N ILE A 356 3.56 -10.26 -9.30
CA ILE A 356 4.77 -10.50 -8.51
C ILE A 356 5.03 -12.01 -8.33
N LEU A 357 4.00 -12.78 -7.93
CA LEU A 357 4.13 -14.20 -7.62
C LEU A 357 4.35 -15.06 -8.86
N THR A 358 3.89 -14.62 -10.03
CA THR A 358 4.14 -15.30 -11.32
C THR A 358 5.45 -14.87 -11.98
N GLY A 359 6.18 -13.91 -11.39
CA GLY A 359 7.41 -13.35 -11.95
C GLY A 359 7.20 -12.43 -13.17
N GLU A 360 5.96 -12.01 -13.45
CA GLU A 360 5.63 -10.98 -14.45
C GLU A 360 6.20 -9.61 -14.02
N ALA A 361 6.18 -9.32 -12.72
CA ALA A 361 6.78 -8.13 -12.12
C ALA A 361 7.82 -8.50 -11.04
N ASP A 362 8.82 -7.66 -10.88
CA ASP A 362 9.90 -7.83 -9.91
C ASP A 362 9.54 -7.21 -8.56
N ILE A 363 8.98 -6.00 -8.60
CA ILE A 363 8.51 -5.20 -7.47
C ILE A 363 7.09 -4.71 -7.79
N GLY A 364 6.27 -4.45 -6.78
CA GLY A 364 5.00 -3.75 -6.99
C GLY A 364 4.41 -3.18 -5.72
N PHE A 365 3.30 -2.47 -5.91
CA PHE A 365 2.59 -1.76 -4.85
C PHE A 365 1.25 -2.44 -4.56
N ALA A 366 1.14 -3.06 -3.39
CA ALA A 366 -0.04 -3.81 -2.99
C ALA A 366 -0.45 -3.49 -1.56
N GLY A 367 -1.74 -3.65 -1.27
CA GLY A 367 -2.25 -3.53 0.10
C GLY A 367 -1.65 -4.61 1.02
N ALA A 368 -1.66 -4.34 2.33
CA ALA A 368 -1.34 -5.35 3.33
C ALA A 368 -2.21 -6.63 3.25
N PRO A 369 -3.55 -6.57 3.04
CA PRO A 369 -4.39 -7.77 2.91
C PRO A 369 -4.00 -8.80 1.87
N PRO A 370 -3.86 -8.43 0.58
CA PRO A 370 -3.53 -9.43 -0.43
C PRO A 370 -2.17 -10.07 -0.15
N THR A 371 -1.23 -9.36 0.48
CA THR A 371 0.13 -9.84 0.79
C THR A 371 0.12 -10.94 1.84
N VAL A 372 -0.74 -10.82 2.85
CA VAL A 372 -1.00 -11.92 3.79
C VAL A 372 -1.74 -13.07 3.09
N MET A 373 -2.89 -12.78 2.48
CA MET A 373 -3.80 -13.82 1.98
C MET A 373 -3.15 -14.74 0.94
N LYS A 374 -2.47 -14.17 -0.06
CA LYS A 374 -1.91 -14.96 -1.16
C LYS A 374 -0.74 -15.80 -0.71
N THR A 375 0.11 -15.25 0.14
CA THR A 375 1.27 -15.98 0.63
C THR A 375 0.88 -17.12 1.55
N VAL A 376 -0.14 -16.93 2.39
CA VAL A 376 -0.71 -18.01 3.21
C VAL A 376 -1.36 -19.10 2.35
N ASN A 377 -2.11 -18.72 1.30
CA ASN A 377 -2.77 -19.69 0.42
C ASN A 377 -1.76 -20.52 -0.39
N LEU A 378 -0.64 -19.92 -0.84
CA LEU A 378 0.45 -20.63 -1.52
C LEU A 378 1.20 -21.56 -0.58
N ALA A 379 1.48 -21.13 0.66
CA ALA A 379 2.15 -21.97 1.64
C ALA A 379 1.30 -23.16 2.15
N ALA A 380 -0.02 -23.11 1.91
CA ALA A 380 -0.97 -24.17 2.28
C ALA A 380 -1.31 -25.14 1.13
N SER A 381 -0.90 -24.85 -0.11
CA SER A 381 -1.07 -25.71 -1.29
C SER A 381 0.12 -26.63 -1.48
#